data_AF-A0A1V9ZTQ7-F1
#
_entry.id   AF-A0A1V9ZTQ7-F1
#
_cell.length_a   1.000
_cell.length_b   1.000
_cell.length_c   1.000
_cell.angle_alpha   90.00
_cell.angle_beta   90.00
_cell.angle_gamma   90.00
#
_symmetry.space_group_name_H-M   'P 1'
#
loop_
_entity.id
_entity.type
_entity.pdbx_description
1 polymer ?
#
loop_
_entity_poly.entity_id
_entity_poly.type
_entity_poly.pdbx_seq_one_letter_code
_entity_poly.pdbx_strand_id
1 'polypeptide(L)'
;MTATITLYVALPKRGRAVLIVPRDDTVNSLKLLLVERTGLPPQEQTLFFKDTVLDDDVALSSYKLENGYTLRLRRGRLCPEPPLRPLQEAPKFPRGVRRWRVVAIGVQWIVRVWRLACLRQGHVRLDLPGQPTVEMGYARDVSLETQVAMTAAVNSVLLKAPHERDLSDAATIQQWLLCLSKCAPYLIADCIATYDLMPAMELKVYAAGDCIFHQDDVGDRVFIVLHGAVTVAVHKFGCLGRFGTGFVFGDGETPSLAADGSLRRTITVLADYGALMTQVIVLRPTPAVAALVHQLHNMQRVKLNYLYTVAYFRDFPRASMARLAYNCSYVSYQTKTLLVAQGDTISALLLLVAGSITTITHSAHSNTKVLDILEAPQLCGEEYCAGERGSSLTVLAMPGAVVMVMPLPLVDMMALYQPMDMSRPYGGLCPSPRMRRLHTLDRVQDVLYRGTREAKKRSENAFPSTHKPVSMPFLNA
;
A
#
# COMPACT_ATOMS: atom_id res chain seq x y z
N MET A 1 53.62 -35.02 -7.86
CA MET A 1 53.11 -35.74 -9.04
C MET A 1 51.69 -36.16 -8.74
N THR A 2 50.69 -35.44 -9.26
CA THR A 2 49.27 -35.78 -9.07
C THR A 2 48.94 -37.03 -9.88
N ALA A 3 48.46 -38.09 -9.23
CA ALA A 3 48.10 -39.34 -9.91
C ALA A 3 46.87 -39.11 -10.80
N THR A 4 47.03 -39.28 -12.10
CA THR A 4 45.93 -39.19 -13.07
C THR A 4 45.25 -40.55 -13.23
N ILE A 5 43.92 -40.53 -13.31
CA ILE A 5 43.08 -41.69 -13.52
C ILE A 5 42.29 -41.59 -14.82
N THR A 6 42.10 -42.72 -15.51
CA THR A 6 41.29 -42.83 -16.73
C THR A 6 39.93 -43.40 -16.40
N LEU A 7 38.86 -42.64 -16.65
CA LEU A 7 37.47 -43.00 -16.38
C LEU A 7 36.67 -43.13 -17.68
N TYR A 8 35.78 -44.12 -17.73
CA TYR A 8 34.81 -44.29 -18.82
C TYR A 8 33.45 -43.76 -18.41
N VAL A 9 32.78 -42.98 -19.24
CA VAL A 9 31.43 -42.46 -18.97
C VAL A 9 30.46 -42.99 -20.01
N ALA A 10 29.47 -43.78 -19.56
CA ALA A 10 28.40 -44.30 -20.39
C ALA A 10 27.32 -43.23 -20.60
N LEU A 11 27.14 -42.81 -21.85
CA LEU A 11 26.20 -41.76 -22.24
C LEU A 11 24.81 -42.32 -22.57
N PRO A 12 23.73 -41.55 -22.31
CA PRO A 12 22.36 -41.99 -22.56
C PRO A 12 22.01 -42.13 -24.05
N LYS A 13 22.67 -41.38 -24.94
CA LYS A 13 22.58 -41.54 -26.40
C LYS A 13 23.73 -42.41 -26.87
N ARG A 14 23.55 -43.74 -26.87
CA ARG A 14 24.50 -44.82 -27.26
C ARG A 14 25.93 -44.32 -27.62
N GLY A 15 26.75 -44.10 -26.61
CA GLY A 15 28.16 -43.70 -26.74
C GLY A 15 28.91 -43.83 -25.41
N ARG A 16 30.24 -43.95 -25.45
CA ARG A 16 31.11 -43.94 -24.27
C ARG A 16 32.15 -42.82 -24.42
N ALA A 17 32.33 -42.01 -23.38
CA ALA A 17 33.39 -41.00 -23.33
C ALA A 17 34.55 -41.50 -22.44
N VAL A 18 35.78 -41.19 -22.83
CA VAL A 18 36.99 -41.50 -22.04
C VAL A 18 37.51 -40.17 -21.49
N LEU A 19 37.71 -40.10 -20.17
CA LEU A 19 38.22 -38.92 -19.47
C LEU A 19 39.51 -39.30 -18.74
N ILE A 20 40.55 -38.47 -18.86
CA ILE A 20 41.81 -38.61 -18.12
C ILE A 20 41.89 -37.43 -17.18
N VAL A 21 41.83 -37.68 -15.87
CA VAL A 21 41.61 -36.65 -14.85
C VAL A 21 42.44 -36.91 -13.60
N PRO A 22 42.93 -35.88 -12.89
CA PRO A 22 43.57 -36.02 -11.59
C PRO A 22 42.62 -36.67 -10.57
N ARG A 23 43.15 -37.50 -9.66
CA ARG A 23 42.37 -38.14 -8.59
C ARG A 23 41.81 -37.14 -7.56
N ASP A 24 42.44 -35.98 -7.44
CA ASP A 24 42.09 -34.94 -6.47
C ASP A 24 41.03 -33.96 -7.00
N ASP A 25 40.62 -34.10 -8.27
CA ASP A 25 39.57 -33.28 -8.85
C ASP A 25 38.19 -33.62 -8.25
N THR A 26 37.27 -32.65 -8.34
CA THR A 26 35.88 -32.80 -7.89
C THR A 26 34.99 -33.39 -8.96
N VAL A 27 33.84 -33.93 -8.55
CA VAL A 27 32.81 -34.44 -9.47
C VAL A 27 32.28 -33.32 -10.38
N ASN A 28 32.19 -32.07 -9.89
CA ASN A 28 31.82 -30.92 -10.72
C ASN A 28 32.81 -30.69 -11.88
N SER A 29 34.13 -30.83 -11.65
CA SER A 29 35.13 -30.74 -12.72
C SER A 29 34.94 -31.80 -13.82
N LEU A 30 34.51 -33.01 -13.47
CA LEU A 30 34.15 -34.03 -14.46
C LEU A 30 32.90 -33.67 -15.26
N LYS A 31 31.88 -33.13 -14.61
CA LYS A 31 30.65 -32.70 -15.28
C LYS A 31 30.94 -31.60 -16.29
N LEU A 32 31.83 -30.67 -15.98
CA LEU A 32 32.30 -29.63 -16.91
C LEU A 32 32.96 -30.21 -18.16
N LEU A 33 33.89 -31.16 -18.00
CA LEU A 33 34.52 -31.86 -19.14
C LEU A 33 33.51 -32.65 -19.99
N LEU A 34 32.44 -33.15 -19.36
CA LEU A 34 31.35 -33.83 -20.06
C LEU A 34 30.39 -32.88 -20.77
N VAL A 35 30.31 -31.59 -20.41
CA VAL A 35 29.46 -30.61 -21.12
C VAL A 35 29.88 -30.53 -22.58
N GLU A 36 31.18 -30.41 -22.85
CA GLU A 36 31.72 -30.34 -24.21
C GLU A 36 31.40 -31.58 -25.04
N ARG A 37 31.34 -32.76 -24.38
CA ARG A 37 31.11 -34.06 -25.04
C ARG A 37 29.64 -34.41 -25.22
N THR A 38 28.77 -33.93 -24.33
CA THR A 38 27.36 -34.35 -24.25
C THR A 38 26.37 -33.26 -24.63
N GLY A 39 26.82 -32.00 -24.60
CA GLY A 39 25.97 -30.82 -24.79
C GLY A 39 24.94 -30.61 -23.67
N LEU A 40 25.04 -31.34 -22.55
CA LEU A 40 24.18 -31.18 -21.38
C LEU A 40 24.86 -30.25 -20.36
N PRO A 41 24.15 -29.26 -19.79
CA PRO A 41 24.71 -28.42 -18.74
C PRO A 41 25.03 -29.26 -17.48
N PRO A 42 26.04 -28.89 -16.67
CA PRO A 42 26.50 -29.70 -15.54
C PRO A 42 25.40 -29.95 -14.51
N GLN A 43 24.47 -28.99 -14.36
CA GLN A 43 23.29 -29.07 -13.49
C GLN A 43 22.28 -30.14 -13.94
N GLU A 44 22.21 -30.45 -15.24
CA GLU A 44 21.37 -31.52 -15.78
C GLU A 44 22.08 -32.89 -15.80
N GLN A 45 23.38 -32.93 -15.49
CA GLN A 45 24.17 -34.15 -15.48
C GLN A 45 24.17 -34.77 -14.08
N THR A 46 23.71 -36.02 -13.97
CA THR A 46 23.83 -36.81 -12.74
C THR A 46 24.71 -38.02 -13.03
N LEU A 47 25.87 -38.10 -12.36
CA LEU A 47 26.81 -39.20 -12.48
C LEU A 47 26.52 -40.26 -11.42
N PHE A 48 26.51 -41.52 -11.85
CA PHE A 48 26.26 -42.68 -10.99
C PHE A 48 27.46 -43.62 -11.03
N PHE A 49 27.89 -44.08 -9.86
CA PHE A 49 28.88 -45.15 -9.68
C PHE A 49 28.30 -46.26 -8.81
N LYS A 50 28.23 -47.49 -9.34
CA LYS A 50 27.66 -48.67 -8.63
C LYS A 50 26.32 -48.37 -7.95
N ASP A 51 25.48 -47.61 -8.66
CA ASP A 51 24.12 -47.20 -8.24
C ASP A 51 24.05 -46.14 -7.12
N THR A 52 25.19 -45.57 -6.70
CA THR A 52 25.27 -44.38 -5.86
C THR A 52 25.39 -43.11 -6.71
N VAL A 53 24.65 -42.06 -6.36
CA VAL A 53 24.79 -40.71 -6.96
C VAL A 53 26.06 -40.07 -6.44
N LEU A 54 26.87 -39.51 -7.34
CA LEU A 54 28.05 -38.74 -6.95
C LEU A 54 27.67 -37.27 -6.69
N ASP A 55 28.13 -36.72 -5.57
CA ASP A 55 27.86 -35.35 -5.15
C ASP A 55 28.91 -34.38 -5.72
N ASP A 56 28.47 -33.18 -6.10
CA ASP A 56 29.28 -32.23 -6.89
C ASP A 56 30.48 -31.65 -6.15
N ASP A 57 30.36 -31.49 -4.83
CA ASP A 57 31.39 -30.88 -3.97
C ASP A 57 32.40 -31.89 -3.42
N VAL A 58 32.27 -33.17 -3.79
CA VAL A 58 33.10 -34.27 -3.27
C VAL A 58 34.21 -34.64 -4.26
N ALA A 59 35.44 -34.81 -3.76
CA ALA A 59 36.59 -35.24 -4.56
C ALA A 59 36.48 -36.70 -5.02
N LEU A 60 37.00 -37.01 -6.21
CA LEU A 60 36.97 -38.36 -6.80
C LEU A 60 37.74 -39.39 -5.97
N SER A 61 38.75 -38.95 -5.22
CA SER A 61 39.54 -39.77 -4.30
C SER A 61 38.68 -40.45 -3.22
N SER A 62 37.59 -39.80 -2.78
CA SER A 62 36.70 -40.31 -1.74
C SER A 62 35.86 -41.52 -2.19
N TYR A 63 35.52 -41.58 -3.49
CA TYR A 63 34.70 -42.65 -4.08
C TYR A 63 35.51 -43.89 -4.48
N LYS A 64 36.81 -43.94 -4.14
CA LYS A 64 37.73 -45.05 -4.43
C LYS A 64 37.68 -45.48 -5.91
N LEU A 65 37.59 -44.51 -6.83
CA LEU A 65 37.63 -44.75 -8.26
C LEU A 65 39.07 -45.08 -8.68
N GLU A 66 39.25 -46.15 -9.46
CA GLU A 66 40.57 -46.52 -10.04
C GLU A 66 40.57 -46.40 -11.56
N ASN A 67 41.70 -46.74 -12.19
CA ASN A 67 41.84 -46.73 -13.64
C ASN A 67 40.90 -47.74 -14.30
N GLY A 68 40.08 -47.25 -15.22
CA GLY A 68 39.21 -48.05 -16.07
C GLY A 68 37.79 -48.27 -15.55
N TYR A 69 37.39 -47.62 -14.46
CA TYR A 69 36.02 -47.69 -13.98
C TYR A 69 35.04 -46.93 -14.89
N THR A 70 33.80 -47.44 -14.96
CA THR A 70 32.73 -46.85 -15.78
C THR A 70 31.68 -46.14 -14.92
N LEU A 71 31.49 -44.84 -15.15
CA LEU A 71 30.41 -44.01 -14.60
C LEU A 71 29.22 -44.02 -15.56
N ARG A 72 27.98 -44.01 -15.03
CA ARG A 72 26.77 -43.84 -15.85
C ARG A 72 26.27 -42.41 -15.75
N LEU A 73 26.03 -41.77 -16.89
CA LEU A 73 25.42 -40.44 -16.96
C LEU A 73 23.92 -40.57 -17.18
N ARG A 74 23.10 -39.95 -16.32
CA ARG A 74 21.66 -39.73 -16.57
C ARG A 74 21.35 -38.24 -16.60
N ARG A 75 20.31 -37.90 -17.36
CA ARG A 75 19.73 -36.55 -17.36
C ARG A 75 18.82 -36.42 -16.14
N GLY A 76 19.20 -35.58 -15.18
CA GLY A 76 18.36 -35.27 -14.01
C GLY A 76 17.08 -34.53 -14.43
N ARG A 77 15.93 -34.88 -13.84
CA ARG A 77 14.71 -34.06 -13.96
C ARG A 77 14.45 -33.37 -12.61
N LEU A 78 14.73 -32.07 -12.50
CA LEU A 78 13.74 -31.03 -12.15
C LEU A 78 14.38 -29.66 -11.89
N CYS A 79 13.59 -28.66 -12.32
CA CYS A 79 13.61 -27.21 -12.05
C CYS A 79 14.71 -26.35 -12.71
N PRO A 80 14.34 -25.38 -13.56
CA PRO A 80 15.29 -24.51 -14.24
C PRO A 80 15.78 -23.41 -13.29
N GLU A 81 17.08 -23.37 -13.03
CA GLU A 81 17.75 -22.10 -12.75
C GLU A 81 17.77 -21.27 -14.05
N PRO A 82 17.41 -19.98 -14.04
CA PRO A 82 17.71 -19.10 -15.16
C PRO A 82 19.21 -18.79 -15.17
N PRO A 83 19.89 -18.87 -16.32
CA PRO A 83 21.33 -18.63 -16.41
C PRO A 83 21.66 -17.13 -16.35
N LEU A 84 22.77 -16.80 -15.68
CA LEU A 84 23.48 -15.52 -15.81
C LEU A 84 23.93 -15.35 -17.28
N ARG A 85 23.56 -14.24 -17.94
CA ARG A 85 24.07 -13.89 -19.28
C ARG A 85 25.29 -12.97 -19.19
N PRO A 86 26.34 -13.21 -20.00
CA PRO A 86 27.39 -12.22 -20.23
C PRO A 86 26.83 -11.01 -21.01
N LEU A 87 27.40 -9.82 -20.75
CA LEU A 87 27.14 -8.58 -21.48
C LEU A 87 27.53 -8.76 -22.97
N GLN A 88 26.56 -9.01 -23.85
CA GLN A 88 26.74 -8.79 -25.30
C GLN A 88 25.43 -8.60 -26.06
N GLU A 89 25.30 -7.37 -26.58
CA GLU A 89 24.51 -6.84 -27.70
C GLU A 89 22.98 -7.06 -27.79
N ALA A 90 22.30 -5.94 -28.08
CA ALA A 90 20.86 -5.83 -28.21
C ALA A 90 20.26 -6.88 -29.18
N PRO A 91 19.09 -7.47 -28.86
CA PRO A 91 18.54 -8.56 -29.66
C PRO A 91 18.12 -8.07 -31.06
N LYS A 92 18.64 -8.72 -32.09
CA LYS A 92 18.06 -8.65 -33.45
C LYS A 92 16.71 -9.36 -33.43
N PHE A 93 15.64 -8.58 -33.53
CA PHE A 93 14.26 -9.04 -33.48
C PHE A 93 13.93 -10.08 -34.57
N PRO A 94 13.13 -11.12 -34.26
CA PRO A 94 12.69 -12.10 -35.25
C PRO A 94 11.77 -11.44 -36.30
N ARG A 95 12.04 -11.76 -37.57
CA ARG A 95 11.27 -11.32 -38.75
C ARG A 95 9.87 -11.95 -38.71
N GLY A 96 8.93 -11.26 -38.08
CA GLY A 96 7.52 -11.67 -38.04
C GLY A 96 6.56 -10.67 -37.41
N VAL A 97 6.99 -9.43 -37.14
CA VAL A 97 6.20 -8.45 -36.39
C VAL A 97 5.68 -7.35 -37.31
N ARG A 98 4.65 -7.66 -38.11
CA ARG A 98 3.83 -6.64 -38.80
C ARG A 98 2.64 -6.15 -37.96
N ARG A 99 2.32 -6.76 -36.81
CA ARG A 99 1.14 -6.38 -35.99
C ARG A 99 1.41 -5.38 -34.86
N TRP A 100 2.58 -5.37 -34.22
CA TRP A 100 2.83 -4.43 -33.09
C TRP A 100 3.12 -2.98 -33.52
N ARG A 101 3.65 -2.76 -34.73
CA ARG A 101 3.75 -1.38 -35.27
C ARG A 101 2.38 -0.77 -35.51
N VAL A 102 1.37 -1.55 -35.90
CA VAL A 102 0.00 -1.05 -36.09
C VAL A 102 -0.64 -0.69 -34.74
N VAL A 103 -0.37 -1.47 -33.68
CA VAL A 103 -0.86 -1.17 -32.32
C VAL A 103 -0.15 0.06 -31.74
N ALA A 104 1.17 0.16 -31.86
CA ALA A 104 1.93 1.31 -31.36
C ALA A 104 1.63 2.59 -32.15
N ILE A 105 1.47 2.51 -33.47
CA ILE A 105 1.03 3.63 -34.32
C ILE A 105 -0.41 4.00 -33.97
N GLY A 106 -1.29 3.03 -33.69
CA GLY A 106 -2.66 3.26 -33.25
C GLY A 106 -2.73 4.03 -31.92
N VAL A 107 -1.95 3.62 -30.92
CA VAL A 107 -1.87 4.32 -29.62
C VAL A 107 -1.27 5.72 -29.80
N GLN A 108 -0.23 5.88 -30.62
CA GLN A 108 0.35 7.20 -30.91
C GLN A 108 -0.58 8.10 -31.73
N TRP A 109 -1.40 7.55 -32.62
CA TRP A 109 -2.43 8.29 -33.36
C TRP A 109 -3.54 8.74 -32.44
N ILE A 110 -4.01 7.89 -31.52
CA ILE A 110 -5.02 8.24 -30.50
C ILE A 110 -4.50 9.38 -29.63
N VAL A 111 -3.25 9.31 -29.16
CA VAL A 111 -2.64 10.37 -28.35
C VAL A 111 -2.44 11.67 -29.15
N ARG A 112 -2.09 11.59 -30.44
CA ARG A 112 -1.95 12.77 -31.30
C ARG A 112 -3.29 13.42 -31.66
N VAL A 113 -4.31 12.64 -31.98
CA VAL A 113 -5.69 13.12 -32.22
C VAL A 113 -6.25 13.75 -30.94
N TRP A 114 -5.97 13.16 -29.77
CA TRP A 114 -6.35 13.73 -28.48
C TRP A 114 -5.65 15.07 -28.20
N ARG A 115 -4.34 15.18 -28.47
CA ARG A 115 -3.60 16.45 -28.36
C ARG A 115 -4.10 17.53 -29.33
N LEU A 116 -4.43 17.16 -30.57
CA LEU A 116 -4.98 18.07 -31.58
C LEU A 116 -6.41 18.51 -31.27
N ALA A 117 -7.22 17.65 -30.64
CA ALA A 117 -8.55 18.00 -30.14
C ALA A 117 -8.46 18.99 -28.96
N CYS A 118 -7.53 18.78 -28.03
CA CYS A 118 -7.29 19.70 -26.90
C CYS A 118 -6.74 21.07 -27.34
N LEU A 119 -6.02 21.16 -28.46
CA LEU A 119 -5.50 22.43 -28.98
C LEU A 119 -6.55 23.26 -29.75
N ARG A 120 -7.65 22.65 -30.21
CA ARG A 120 -8.73 23.36 -30.94
C ARG A 120 -9.84 23.89 -30.04
N GLN A 121 -10.00 23.35 -28.83
CA GLN A 121 -10.92 23.88 -27.84
C GLN A 121 -10.14 24.75 -26.87
N GLY A 122 -10.09 26.06 -27.16
CA GLY A 122 -9.55 27.04 -26.24
C GLY A 122 -10.17 26.88 -24.85
N HIS A 123 -9.31 26.76 -23.83
CA HIS A 123 -9.62 26.83 -22.41
C HIS A 123 -10.94 26.19 -21.96
N VAL A 124 -10.95 24.86 -21.86
CA VAL A 124 -11.77 24.18 -20.85
C VAL A 124 -10.90 23.13 -20.19
N ARG A 125 -10.52 23.36 -18.93
CA ARG A 125 -10.02 22.32 -18.02
C ARG A 125 -11.15 21.28 -17.89
N LEU A 126 -11.10 20.25 -18.73
CA LEU A 126 -11.84 19.02 -18.50
C LEU A 126 -11.04 18.24 -17.46
N ASP A 127 -11.38 18.46 -16.19
CA ASP A 127 -10.99 17.54 -15.12
C ASP A 127 -11.53 16.15 -15.46
N LEU A 128 -10.64 15.26 -15.89
CA LEU A 128 -10.94 13.84 -16.02
C LEU A 128 -11.29 13.29 -14.63
N PRO A 129 -12.36 12.49 -14.49
CA PRO A 129 -12.64 11.84 -13.23
C PRO A 129 -11.55 10.78 -12.96
N GLY A 130 -10.83 10.93 -11.84
CA GLY A 130 -10.12 9.82 -11.21
C GLY A 130 -8.64 9.60 -11.56
N GLN A 131 -7.81 10.65 -11.59
CA GLN A 131 -6.42 10.42 -11.16
C GLN A 131 -6.42 10.30 -9.63
N PRO A 132 -5.81 9.25 -9.05
CA PRO A 132 -5.69 9.15 -7.60
C PRO A 132 -4.89 10.36 -7.10
N THR A 133 -5.45 11.08 -6.13
CA THR A 133 -4.79 12.17 -5.44
C THR A 133 -3.49 11.67 -4.84
N VAL A 134 -2.41 12.46 -4.95
CA VAL A 134 -1.12 12.09 -4.35
C VAL A 134 -1.27 12.14 -2.83
N GLU A 135 -1.13 10.99 -2.19
CA GLU A 135 -1.22 10.88 -0.73
C GLU A 135 0.12 11.29 -0.10
N MET A 136 0.11 12.34 0.71
CA MET A 136 1.30 12.83 1.40
C MET A 136 1.57 12.00 2.66
N GLY A 137 2.84 11.74 2.98
CA GLY A 137 3.23 10.92 4.12
C GLY A 137 3.35 11.68 5.44
N TYR A 138 3.08 12.99 5.46
CA TYR A 138 3.11 13.82 6.67
C TYR A 138 1.90 13.60 7.57
N ALA A 139 2.08 13.83 8.88
CA ALA A 139 0.96 13.89 9.81
C ALA A 139 0.02 15.06 9.47
N ARG A 140 -1.28 14.89 9.70
CA ARG A 140 -2.34 15.82 9.24
C ARG A 140 -2.27 17.21 9.87
N ASP A 141 -1.63 17.31 11.02
CA ASP A 141 -1.45 18.52 11.83
C ASP A 141 -0.26 19.40 11.37
N VAL A 142 0.58 18.90 10.45
CA VAL A 142 1.74 19.65 9.96
C VAL A 142 1.34 20.53 8.76
N SER A 143 1.52 21.84 8.88
CA SER A 143 1.20 22.78 7.79
C SER A 143 2.10 22.59 6.57
N LEU A 144 1.58 22.87 5.37
CA LEU A 144 2.30 22.68 4.10
C LEU A 144 3.64 23.47 4.06
N GLU A 145 3.65 24.69 4.58
CA GLU A 145 4.86 25.52 4.68
C GLU A 145 5.93 24.84 5.55
N THR A 146 5.53 24.28 6.69
CA THR A 146 6.42 23.55 7.59
C THR A 146 6.94 22.27 6.93
N GLN A 147 6.08 21.54 6.20
CA GLN A 147 6.50 20.34 5.46
C GLN A 147 7.60 20.70 4.45
N VAL A 148 7.42 21.76 3.65
CA VAL A 148 8.41 22.20 2.65
C VAL A 148 9.71 22.64 3.31
N ALA A 149 9.63 23.45 4.38
CA ALA A 149 10.81 23.92 5.09
C ALA A 149 11.63 22.78 5.70
N MET A 150 10.98 21.83 6.39
CA MET A 150 11.66 20.68 6.99
C MET A 150 12.25 19.74 5.93
N THR A 151 11.52 19.50 4.83
CA THR A 151 12.03 18.69 3.71
C THR A 151 13.30 19.31 3.11
N ALA A 152 13.30 20.63 2.91
CA ALA A 152 14.44 21.34 2.36
C ALA A 152 15.65 21.28 3.31
N ALA A 153 15.43 21.44 4.61
CA ALA A 153 16.46 21.30 5.63
C ALA A 153 17.10 19.90 5.60
N VAL A 154 16.29 18.84 5.61
CA VAL A 154 16.80 17.46 5.53
C VAL A 154 17.52 17.18 4.22
N ASN A 155 17.03 17.71 3.10
CA ASN A 155 17.74 17.58 1.82
C ASN A 155 19.14 18.20 1.88
N SER A 156 19.28 19.39 2.47
CA SER A 156 20.60 20.03 2.64
C SER A 156 21.57 19.21 3.50
N VAL A 157 21.05 18.52 4.52
CA VAL A 157 21.84 17.63 5.38
C VAL A 157 22.27 16.37 4.64
N LEU A 158 21.36 15.74 3.89
CA LEU A 158 21.62 14.47 3.21
C LEU A 158 22.52 14.58 1.99
N LEU A 159 22.72 15.80 1.45
CA LEU A 159 23.74 16.08 0.44
C LEU A 159 25.17 15.95 1.00
N LYS A 160 25.37 16.11 2.33
CA LYS A 160 26.64 15.85 2.99
C LYS A 160 26.90 14.35 3.09
N ALA A 161 28.15 13.93 2.98
CA ALA A 161 28.51 12.52 3.14
C ALA A 161 28.20 12.05 4.58
N PRO A 162 27.89 10.75 4.81
CA PRO A 162 27.46 10.28 6.14
C PRO A 162 28.45 10.55 7.28
N HIS A 163 29.73 10.72 6.99
CA HIS A 163 30.80 10.99 7.96
C HIS A 163 31.00 12.50 8.24
N GLU A 164 30.38 13.38 7.43
CA GLU A 164 30.46 14.84 7.56
C GLU A 164 29.23 15.43 8.27
N ARG A 165 28.33 14.58 8.77
CA ARG A 165 27.09 15.00 9.42
C ARG A 165 27.28 15.13 10.93
N ASP A 166 26.79 16.23 11.47
CA ASP A 166 26.97 16.59 12.88
C ASP A 166 25.75 16.19 13.75
N LEU A 167 25.86 16.38 15.08
CA LEU A 167 24.74 16.14 16.00
C LEU A 167 23.53 17.05 15.75
N SER A 168 23.74 18.27 15.24
CA SER A 168 22.67 19.19 14.83
C SER A 168 21.92 18.68 13.60
N ASP A 169 22.63 18.06 12.67
CA ASP A 169 22.08 17.42 11.47
C ASP A 169 21.21 16.21 11.88
N ALA A 170 21.68 15.42 12.85
CA ALA A 170 20.92 14.32 13.42
C ALA A 170 19.60 14.79 14.06
N ALA A 171 19.64 15.88 14.84
CA ALA A 171 18.45 16.48 15.45
C ALA A 171 17.45 16.97 14.39
N THR A 172 17.95 17.54 13.28
CA THR A 172 17.11 18.00 12.16
C THR A 172 16.39 16.82 11.49
N ILE A 173 17.11 15.74 11.22
CA ILE A 173 16.54 14.50 10.65
C ILE A 173 15.51 13.89 11.61
N GLN A 174 15.84 13.81 12.90
CA GLN A 174 14.95 13.28 13.92
C GLN A 174 13.65 14.08 14.00
N GLN A 175 13.73 15.41 14.06
CA GLN A 175 12.54 16.27 14.11
C GLN A 175 11.67 16.10 12.86
N TRP A 176 12.29 16.00 11.68
CA TRP A 176 11.57 15.74 10.43
C TRP A 176 10.90 14.36 10.42
N LEU A 177 11.60 13.29 10.86
CA LEU A 177 11.02 11.95 10.94
C LEU A 177 9.79 11.92 11.83
N LEU A 178 9.80 12.63 12.97
CA LEU A 178 8.66 12.69 13.89
C LEU A 178 7.43 13.38 13.27
N CYS A 179 7.61 14.22 12.24
CA CYS A 179 6.52 14.83 11.49
C CYS A 179 5.90 13.90 10.43
N LEU A 180 6.50 12.73 10.16
CA LEU A 180 5.94 11.74 9.25
C LEU A 180 4.80 10.97 9.93
N SER A 181 3.67 10.82 9.25
CA SER A 181 2.45 10.15 9.75
C SER A 181 2.71 8.74 10.32
N LYS A 182 3.64 8.00 9.73
CA LYS A 182 4.00 6.64 10.17
C LYS A 182 4.95 6.62 11.36
N CYS A 183 5.72 7.68 11.56
CA CYS A 183 6.74 7.78 12.61
C CYS A 183 6.26 8.58 13.83
N ALA A 184 5.15 9.31 13.72
CA ALA A 184 4.51 10.04 14.80
C ALA A 184 4.06 9.19 16.01
N PRO A 185 3.64 7.91 15.89
CA PRO A 185 3.23 7.13 17.06
C PRO A 185 4.33 6.99 18.12
N TYR A 186 3.96 7.10 19.40
CA TYR A 186 4.88 7.16 20.55
C TYR A 186 5.96 6.06 20.53
N LEU A 187 5.60 4.79 20.28
CA LEU A 187 6.56 3.69 20.24
C LEU A 187 7.64 3.85 19.17
N ILE A 188 7.29 4.48 18.04
CA ILE A 188 8.23 4.75 16.95
C ILE A 188 9.03 6.02 17.25
N ALA A 189 8.39 7.04 17.83
CA ALA A 189 9.06 8.25 18.27
C ALA A 189 10.17 7.96 19.29
N ASP A 190 9.88 7.11 20.30
CA ASP A 190 10.86 6.65 21.29
C ASP A 190 12.01 5.88 20.64
N CYS A 191 11.71 5.03 19.66
CA CYS A 191 12.72 4.30 18.90
C CYS A 191 13.64 5.25 18.13
N ILE A 192 13.09 6.25 17.45
CA ILE A 192 13.86 7.26 16.72
C ILE A 192 14.70 8.11 17.69
N ALA A 193 14.20 8.39 18.90
CA ALA A 193 14.95 9.11 19.92
C ALA A 193 16.09 8.30 20.55
N THR A 194 15.93 6.98 20.61
CA THR A 194 16.92 6.08 21.22
C THR A 194 18.02 5.67 20.24
N TYR A 195 17.69 5.51 18.96
CA TYR A 195 18.62 5.01 17.94
C TYR A 195 18.95 6.08 16.91
N ASP A 196 20.24 6.28 16.65
CA ASP A 196 20.68 7.16 15.58
C ASP A 196 20.52 6.49 14.21
N LEU A 197 19.56 7.00 13.41
CA LEU A 197 19.27 6.55 12.06
C LEU A 197 20.07 7.32 10.99
N MET A 198 20.64 8.47 11.35
CA MET A 198 21.39 9.33 10.42
C MET A 198 22.49 8.60 9.65
N PRO A 199 23.36 7.77 10.26
CA PRO A 199 24.43 7.10 9.51
C PRO A 199 23.90 6.07 8.53
N ALA A 200 22.68 5.56 8.72
CA ALA A 200 22.06 4.59 7.82
C ALA A 200 21.41 5.24 6.58
N MET A 201 21.21 6.56 6.58
CA MET A 201 20.48 7.28 5.52
C MET A 201 21.38 7.71 4.35
N GLU A 202 21.01 7.29 3.15
CA GLU A 202 21.64 7.69 1.89
C GLU A 202 20.59 8.30 0.94
N LEU A 203 20.93 9.41 0.28
CA LEU A 203 20.05 10.02 -0.71
C LEU A 203 20.25 9.38 -2.08
N LYS A 204 19.17 8.95 -2.72
CA LYS A 204 19.15 8.51 -4.12
C LYS A 204 18.16 9.32 -4.94
N VAL A 205 18.51 9.56 -6.20
CA VAL A 205 17.68 10.29 -7.15
C VAL A 205 17.29 9.32 -8.28
N TYR A 206 16.00 9.30 -8.60
CA TYR A 206 15.42 8.50 -9.67
C TYR A 206 14.77 9.43 -10.70
N ALA A 207 14.93 9.12 -11.98
CA ALA A 207 14.24 9.85 -13.05
C ALA A 207 12.77 9.41 -13.15
N ALA A 208 11.94 10.26 -13.76
CA ALA A 208 10.53 9.96 -13.99
C ALA A 208 10.35 8.61 -14.72
N GLY A 209 9.59 7.69 -14.11
CA GLY A 209 9.33 6.35 -14.66
C GLY A 209 10.35 5.28 -14.28
N ASP A 210 11.45 5.62 -13.60
CA ASP A 210 12.42 4.64 -13.12
C ASP A 210 11.82 3.69 -12.09
N CYS A 211 12.23 2.43 -12.12
CA CYS A 211 11.83 1.45 -11.12
C CYS A 211 12.77 1.50 -9.91
N ILE A 212 12.21 1.71 -8.73
CA ILE A 212 12.96 1.68 -7.47
C ILE A 212 13.25 0.23 -7.07
N PHE A 213 12.22 -0.61 -7.09
CA PHE A 213 12.32 -2.07 -6.96
C PHE A 213 11.06 -2.76 -7.49
N HIS A 214 11.22 -4.02 -7.91
CA HIS A 214 10.14 -4.88 -8.35
C HIS A 214 9.60 -5.74 -7.21
N GLN A 215 8.36 -6.19 -7.38
CA GLN A 215 7.82 -7.27 -6.56
C GLN A 215 8.68 -8.52 -6.75
N ASP A 216 8.84 -9.28 -5.68
CA ASP A 216 9.67 -10.48 -5.54
C ASP A 216 11.19 -10.24 -5.55
N ASP A 217 11.65 -8.98 -5.68
CA ASP A 217 13.05 -8.64 -5.46
C ASP A 217 13.47 -9.00 -4.03
N VAL A 218 14.73 -9.41 -3.87
CA VAL A 218 15.32 -9.59 -2.54
C VAL A 218 15.70 -8.22 -2.01
N GLY A 219 15.19 -7.84 -0.85
CA GLY A 219 15.56 -6.56 -0.26
C GLY A 219 15.08 -6.35 1.17
N ASP A 220 16.00 -5.84 1.98
CA ASP A 220 15.88 -5.52 3.40
C ASP A 220 15.91 -4.01 3.68
N ARG A 221 16.02 -3.19 2.63
CA ARG A 221 16.12 -1.73 2.74
C ARG A 221 14.76 -1.06 2.88
N VAL A 222 14.70 -0.03 3.70
CA VAL A 222 13.52 0.84 3.82
C VAL A 222 13.77 2.12 3.03
N PHE A 223 12.71 2.68 2.44
CA PHE A 223 12.77 3.86 1.62
C PHE A 223 11.82 4.93 2.16
N ILE A 224 12.22 6.20 2.06
CA ILE A 224 11.36 7.35 2.39
C ILE A 224 11.42 8.34 1.23
N VAL A 225 10.26 8.74 0.71
CA VAL A 225 10.20 9.78 -0.34
C VAL A 225 10.53 11.13 0.27
N LEU A 226 11.60 11.77 -0.20
CA LEU A 226 11.96 13.12 0.22
C LEU A 226 11.33 14.17 -0.69
N HIS A 227 11.44 14.00 -2.01
CA HIS A 227 10.88 14.93 -3.00
C HIS A 227 10.27 14.18 -4.18
N GLY A 228 9.16 14.69 -4.72
CA GLY A 228 8.43 14.08 -5.83
C GLY A 228 7.35 13.10 -5.34
N ALA A 229 7.03 12.13 -6.19
CA ALA A 229 6.04 11.10 -5.88
C ALA A 229 6.48 9.73 -6.42
N VAL A 230 5.90 8.69 -5.84
CA VAL A 230 6.08 7.30 -6.25
C VAL A 230 4.73 6.67 -6.54
N THR A 231 4.68 5.83 -7.57
CA THR A 231 3.53 5.00 -7.88
C THR A 231 3.79 3.59 -7.36
N VAL A 232 2.88 3.10 -6.52
CA VAL A 232 2.97 1.74 -5.97
C VAL A 232 1.99 0.85 -6.73
N ALA A 233 2.45 -0.29 -7.19
CA ALA A 233 1.65 -1.27 -7.88
C ALA A 233 1.93 -2.68 -7.37
N VAL A 234 0.93 -3.55 -7.44
CA VAL A 234 1.05 -4.96 -7.09
C VAL A 234 0.67 -5.81 -8.29
N HIS A 235 1.49 -6.81 -8.58
CA HIS A 235 1.24 -7.74 -9.67
C HIS A 235 -0.12 -8.42 -9.43
N LYS A 236 -0.97 -8.47 -10.47
CA LYS A 236 -2.39 -8.92 -10.45
C LYS A 236 -3.41 -7.98 -9.78
N PHE A 237 -2.99 -7.03 -8.95
CA PHE A 237 -3.90 -6.06 -8.31
C PHE A 237 -3.89 -4.67 -8.97
N GLY A 238 -2.88 -4.36 -9.79
CA GLY A 238 -2.76 -3.09 -10.49
C GLY A 238 -2.13 -1.99 -9.62
N CYS A 239 -2.36 -0.73 -10.00
CA CYS A 239 -1.86 0.44 -9.27
C CYS A 239 -2.63 0.62 -7.97
N LEU A 240 -1.93 0.61 -6.83
CA LEU A 240 -2.51 0.87 -5.52
C LEU A 240 -2.73 2.36 -5.26
N GLY A 241 -1.85 3.21 -5.78
CA GLY A 241 -1.95 4.65 -5.57
C GLY A 241 -0.65 5.39 -5.88
N ARG A 242 -0.71 6.72 -5.75
CA ARG A 242 0.41 7.64 -5.88
C ARG A 242 0.69 8.25 -4.50
N PHE A 243 1.94 8.17 -4.07
CA PHE A 243 2.35 8.63 -2.75
C PHE A 243 3.43 9.69 -2.88
N GLY A 244 3.27 10.78 -2.14
CA GLY A 244 4.11 11.96 -2.19
C GLY A 244 5.20 11.97 -1.12
N THR A 245 5.68 13.16 -0.81
CA THR A 245 6.77 13.37 0.14
C THR A 245 6.40 12.90 1.55
N GLY A 246 7.39 12.37 2.26
CA GLY A 246 7.25 11.77 3.59
C GLY A 246 6.72 10.34 3.60
N PHE A 247 6.40 9.75 2.45
CA PHE A 247 5.90 8.37 2.40
C PHE A 247 7.02 7.36 2.67
N VAL A 248 6.85 6.53 3.70
CA VAL A 248 7.75 5.41 4.03
C VAL A 248 7.23 4.14 3.35
N PHE A 249 8.13 3.39 2.71
CA PHE A 249 7.81 2.13 2.02
C PHE A 249 9.01 1.17 2.01
N GLY A 250 8.77 -0.09 1.63
CA GLY A 250 9.82 -1.12 1.65
C GLY A 250 10.16 -1.63 3.06
N ASP A 251 9.29 -1.38 4.03
CA ASP A 251 9.34 -2.02 5.35
C ASP A 251 8.87 -3.48 5.34
N GLY A 252 8.35 -3.98 4.21
CA GLY A 252 8.10 -5.40 4.00
C GLY A 252 6.92 -5.91 4.82
N GLU A 253 5.73 -5.32 4.62
CA GLU A 253 4.51 -5.84 5.22
C GLU A 253 4.24 -7.26 4.71
N THR A 254 4.32 -8.22 5.64
CA THR A 254 4.42 -9.66 5.38
C THR A 254 5.53 -10.01 4.40
N PRO A 255 6.79 -10.17 4.87
CA PRO A 255 7.78 -10.77 4.00
C PRO A 255 7.27 -12.17 3.67
N SER A 256 7.03 -12.43 2.39
CA SER A 256 7.00 -13.79 1.90
C SER A 256 8.43 -14.30 2.10
N LEU A 257 8.65 -14.95 3.24
CA LEU A 257 9.88 -15.68 3.51
C LEU A 257 9.94 -16.75 2.44
N ALA A 258 10.82 -16.57 1.47
CA ALA A 258 11.01 -17.61 0.47
C ALA A 258 11.60 -18.85 1.14
N ALA A 259 11.50 -20.00 0.49
CA ALA A 259 11.99 -21.27 1.03
C ALA A 259 13.50 -21.25 1.36
N ASP A 260 14.22 -20.27 0.83
CA ASP A 260 15.63 -19.96 1.05
C ASP A 260 15.88 -19.04 2.28
N GLY A 261 14.83 -18.61 3.00
CA GLY A 261 14.92 -17.68 4.13
C GLY A 261 15.05 -16.20 3.73
N SER A 262 15.00 -15.86 2.43
CA SER A 262 15.13 -14.48 1.95
C SER A 262 13.83 -13.69 2.10
N LEU A 263 13.95 -12.41 2.46
CA LEU A 263 12.84 -11.46 2.51
C LEU A 263 12.57 -10.94 1.08
N ARG A 264 11.42 -11.30 0.53
CA ARG A 264 11.00 -10.82 -0.80
C ARG A 264 10.03 -9.65 -0.71
N ARG A 265 10.18 -8.70 -1.63
CA ARG A 265 9.28 -7.55 -1.76
C ARG A 265 7.89 -7.98 -2.21
N THR A 266 6.86 -7.43 -1.61
CA THR A 266 5.46 -7.73 -1.94
C THR A 266 4.85 -6.78 -2.97
N ILE A 267 5.53 -5.67 -3.27
CA ILE A 267 5.04 -4.58 -4.12
C ILE A 267 6.12 -4.16 -5.13
N THR A 268 5.69 -3.55 -6.23
CA THR A 268 6.55 -2.85 -7.19
C THR A 268 6.39 -1.35 -6.99
N VAL A 269 7.49 -0.60 -6.98
CA VAL A 269 7.46 0.86 -6.79
C VAL A 269 8.22 1.56 -7.91
N LEU A 270 7.54 2.52 -8.54
CA LEU A 270 8.05 3.31 -9.65
C LEU A 270 8.11 4.79 -9.26
N ALA A 271 9.12 5.52 -9.74
CA ALA A 271 9.13 6.97 -9.70
C ALA A 271 8.01 7.51 -10.58
N ASP A 272 7.14 8.34 -10.01
CA ASP A 272 5.97 8.85 -10.70
C ASP A 272 6.33 9.87 -11.80
N TYR A 273 5.52 9.92 -12.85
CA TYR A 273 5.73 10.86 -13.97
C TYR A 273 5.33 12.31 -13.64
N GLY A 274 4.69 12.54 -12.48
CA GLY A 274 4.28 13.87 -12.04
C GLY A 274 5.45 14.81 -11.72
N ALA A 275 6.65 14.27 -11.45
CA ALA A 275 7.86 15.03 -11.20
C ALA A 275 8.97 14.58 -12.16
N LEU A 276 9.85 15.50 -12.59
CA LEU A 276 10.99 15.18 -13.45
C LEU A 276 11.98 14.23 -12.76
N MET A 277 12.13 14.38 -11.44
CA MET A 277 12.98 13.56 -10.60
C MET A 277 12.31 13.33 -9.24
N THR A 278 12.47 12.11 -8.73
CA THR A 278 12.03 11.72 -7.38
C THR A 278 13.26 11.44 -6.54
N GLN A 279 13.37 12.13 -5.40
CA GLN A 279 14.43 11.93 -4.43
C GLN A 279 13.93 11.04 -3.30
N VAL A 280 14.69 9.99 -3.00
CA VAL A 280 14.32 8.95 -2.05
C VAL A 280 15.48 8.69 -1.11
N ILE A 281 15.21 8.71 0.18
CA ILE A 281 16.15 8.29 1.21
C ILE A 281 16.12 6.77 1.27
N VAL A 282 17.29 6.16 1.17
CA VAL A 282 17.49 4.72 1.36
C VAL A 282 18.10 4.51 2.72
N LEU A 283 17.42 3.73 3.56
CA LEU A 283 17.91 3.28 4.85
C LEU A 283 18.65 1.95 4.68
N ARG A 284 19.93 1.94 5.04
CA ARG A 284 20.75 0.72 5.08
C ARG A 284 20.30 -0.22 6.21
N PRO A 285 20.43 -1.54 6.05
CA PRO A 285 20.08 -2.50 7.08
C PRO A 285 21.08 -2.40 8.24
N THR A 286 20.74 -1.62 9.26
CA THR A 286 21.48 -1.50 10.52
C THR A 286 20.59 -1.97 11.67
N PRO A 287 21.15 -2.29 12.85
CA PRO A 287 20.34 -2.66 14.03
C PRO A 287 19.30 -1.59 14.39
N ALA A 288 19.65 -0.31 14.22
CA ALA A 288 18.73 0.82 14.41
C ALA A 288 17.54 0.77 13.44
N VAL A 289 17.80 0.51 12.14
CA VAL A 289 16.75 0.38 11.13
C VAL A 289 15.90 -0.88 11.35
N ALA A 290 16.51 -1.98 11.79
CA ALA A 290 15.76 -3.18 12.16
C ALA A 290 14.82 -2.94 13.34
N ALA A 291 15.25 -2.17 14.35
CA ALA A 291 14.40 -1.76 15.47
C ALA A 291 13.23 -0.87 14.98
N LEU A 292 13.49 0.08 14.07
CA LEU A 292 12.45 0.91 13.46
C LEU A 292 11.42 0.06 12.71
N VAL A 293 11.87 -0.85 11.84
CA VAL A 293 10.99 -1.77 11.08
C VAL A 293 10.14 -2.62 12.01
N HIS A 294 10.74 -3.14 13.09
CA HIS A 294 10.03 -3.89 14.10
C HIS A 294 8.91 -3.06 14.76
N GLN A 295 9.17 -1.78 15.10
CA GLN A 295 8.13 -0.90 15.64
C GLN A 295 7.05 -0.54 14.61
N LEU A 296 7.42 -0.35 13.33
CA LEU A 296 6.44 -0.14 12.25
C LEU A 296 5.50 -1.34 12.12
N HIS A 297 6.04 -2.57 12.13
CA HIS A 297 5.23 -3.80 12.10
C HIS A 297 4.37 -3.97 13.34
N ASN A 298 4.90 -3.66 14.53
CA ASN A 298 4.11 -3.70 15.76
C ASN A 298 2.94 -2.73 15.68
N MET A 299 3.17 -1.51 15.22
CA MET A 299 2.10 -0.54 15.04
C MET A 299 1.07 -0.98 14.01
N GLN A 300 1.49 -1.61 12.91
CA GLN A 300 0.55 -2.17 11.94
C GLN A 300 -0.31 -3.28 12.57
N ARG A 301 0.29 -4.18 13.36
CA ARG A 301 -0.45 -5.24 14.08
C ARG A 301 -1.48 -4.65 15.05
N VAL A 302 -1.10 -3.60 15.77
CA VAL A 302 -2.02 -2.87 16.66
C VAL A 302 -3.17 -2.27 15.86
N LYS A 303 -2.90 -1.57 14.76
CA LYS A 303 -3.95 -0.98 13.89
C LYS A 303 -4.89 -2.06 13.37
N LEU A 304 -4.36 -3.16 12.86
CA LEU A 304 -5.11 -4.28 12.32
C LEU A 304 -6.02 -4.92 13.39
N ASN A 305 -5.54 -5.07 14.62
CA ASN A 305 -6.36 -5.54 15.74
C ASN A 305 -7.54 -4.59 16.01
N TYR A 306 -7.31 -3.28 16.04
CA TYR A 306 -8.38 -2.30 16.21
C TYR A 306 -9.39 -2.34 15.07
N LEU A 307 -8.95 -2.46 13.81
CA LEU A 307 -9.87 -2.55 12.69
C LEU A 307 -10.79 -3.78 12.80
N TYR A 308 -10.29 -4.93 13.24
CA TYR A 308 -11.11 -6.13 13.44
C TYR A 308 -12.08 -6.05 14.63
N THR A 309 -11.94 -5.07 15.52
CA THR A 309 -12.96 -4.81 16.55
C THR A 309 -14.26 -4.28 15.94
N VAL A 310 -14.17 -3.61 14.78
CA VAL A 310 -15.31 -3.07 14.05
C VAL A 310 -16.02 -4.21 13.31
N ALA A 311 -17.33 -4.34 13.53
CA ALA A 311 -18.14 -5.39 12.90
C ALA A 311 -18.03 -5.38 11.35
N TYR A 312 -17.95 -4.19 10.75
CA TYR A 312 -17.81 -4.00 9.31
C TYR A 312 -16.59 -4.69 8.71
N PHE A 313 -15.45 -4.57 9.37
CA PHE A 313 -14.18 -5.05 8.83
C PHE A 313 -13.89 -6.52 9.16
N ARG A 314 -14.77 -7.18 9.92
CA ARG A 314 -14.54 -8.55 10.42
C ARG A 314 -14.41 -9.58 9.31
N ASP A 315 -15.19 -9.43 8.25
CA ASP A 315 -15.29 -10.41 7.16
C ASP A 315 -14.31 -10.14 6.01
N PHE A 316 -13.55 -9.03 6.08
CA PHE A 316 -12.59 -8.65 5.06
C PHE A 316 -11.32 -9.53 5.12
N PRO A 317 -10.71 -9.87 3.98
CA PRO A 317 -9.49 -10.67 3.94
C PRO A 317 -8.34 -9.96 4.65
N ARG A 318 -7.53 -10.73 5.36
CA ARG A 318 -6.36 -10.21 6.08
C ARG A 318 -5.40 -9.38 5.22
N ALA A 319 -5.20 -9.77 3.97
CA ALA A 319 -4.34 -9.02 3.05
C ALA A 319 -4.90 -7.65 2.68
N SER A 320 -6.23 -7.51 2.57
CA SER A 320 -6.88 -6.21 2.31
C SER A 320 -6.88 -5.34 3.57
N MET A 321 -7.18 -5.94 4.73
CA MET A 321 -7.14 -5.24 6.01
C MET A 321 -5.74 -4.76 6.40
N ALA A 322 -4.69 -5.53 6.08
CA ALA A 322 -3.31 -5.12 6.28
C ALA A 322 -2.97 -3.85 5.48
N ARG A 323 -3.42 -3.80 4.21
CA ARG A 323 -3.26 -2.63 3.33
C ARG A 323 -4.02 -1.40 3.84
N LEU A 324 -5.24 -1.61 4.35
CA LEU A 324 -6.00 -0.51 4.98
C LEU A 324 -5.27 -0.01 6.22
N ALA A 325 -4.89 -0.91 7.13
CA ALA A 325 -4.18 -0.60 8.37
C ALA A 325 -2.89 0.19 8.10
N TYR A 326 -2.16 -0.13 7.04
CA TYR A 326 -0.93 0.57 6.67
C TYR A 326 -1.14 2.05 6.35
N ASN A 327 -2.22 2.35 5.63
CA ASN A 327 -2.56 3.69 5.18
C ASN A 327 -3.42 4.45 6.21
N CYS A 328 -3.80 3.82 7.31
CA CYS A 328 -4.43 4.52 8.42
C CYS A 328 -3.44 5.43 9.15
N SER A 329 -3.83 6.67 9.43
CA SER A 329 -3.06 7.60 10.27
C SER A 329 -3.69 7.75 11.65
N TYR A 330 -2.88 7.92 12.70
CA TYR A 330 -3.38 8.32 14.02
C TYR A 330 -3.33 9.83 14.15
N VAL A 331 -4.35 10.41 14.77
CA VAL A 331 -4.38 11.82 15.15
C VAL A 331 -4.85 11.89 16.60
N SER A 332 -4.07 12.56 17.45
CA SER A 332 -4.45 12.86 18.82
C SER A 332 -4.93 14.31 18.92
N TYR A 333 -5.97 14.54 19.70
CA TYR A 333 -6.56 15.86 19.88
C TYR A 333 -6.38 16.31 21.32
N GLN A 334 -5.59 17.37 21.53
CA GLN A 334 -5.36 17.93 22.86
C GLN A 334 -6.48 18.87 23.31
N THR A 335 -7.20 19.47 22.36
CA THR A 335 -8.30 20.40 22.62
C THR A 335 -9.58 19.88 21.98
N LYS A 336 -10.71 20.42 22.43
CA LYS A 336 -12.00 20.13 21.81
C LYS A 336 -11.99 20.59 20.36
N THR A 337 -12.14 19.66 19.43
CA THR A 337 -11.97 19.92 17.99
C THR A 337 -13.13 19.32 17.20
N LEU A 338 -13.57 20.05 16.18
CA LEU A 338 -14.59 19.58 15.25
C LEU A 338 -13.98 18.59 14.26
N LEU A 339 -14.48 17.36 14.26
CA LEU A 339 -14.05 16.33 13.31
C LEU A 339 -14.86 16.41 12.01
N VAL A 340 -16.18 16.49 12.14
CA VAL A 340 -17.13 16.50 11.00
C VAL A 340 -18.34 17.34 11.42
N ALA A 341 -18.82 18.26 10.60
CA ALA A 341 -20.08 18.94 10.86
C ALA A 341 -21.26 18.20 10.22
N GLN A 342 -22.44 18.34 10.79
CA GLN A 342 -23.67 17.86 10.17
C GLN A 342 -23.88 18.52 8.80
N GLY A 343 -24.16 17.71 7.78
CA GLY A 343 -24.32 18.12 6.39
C GLY A 343 -23.03 18.11 5.57
N ASP A 344 -21.86 18.06 6.22
CA ASP A 344 -20.59 18.00 5.50
C ASP A 344 -20.40 16.63 4.82
N THR A 345 -19.71 16.63 3.68
CA THR A 345 -19.34 15.40 3.00
C THR A 345 -18.37 14.59 3.84
N ILE A 346 -18.65 13.29 4.00
CA ILE A 346 -17.74 12.38 4.71
C ILE A 346 -16.48 12.22 3.85
N SER A 347 -15.34 12.69 4.35
CA SER A 347 -14.05 12.67 3.64
C SER A 347 -13.14 11.51 4.05
N ALA A 348 -13.39 10.92 5.23
CA ALA A 348 -12.66 9.79 5.78
C ALA A 348 -13.52 9.04 6.80
N LEU A 349 -13.29 7.72 6.94
CA LEU A 349 -13.83 6.96 8.07
C LEU A 349 -12.94 7.18 9.29
N LEU A 350 -13.55 7.43 10.45
CA LEU A 350 -12.84 7.78 11.67
C LEU A 350 -13.14 6.74 12.75
N LEU A 351 -12.13 6.02 13.21
CA LEU A 351 -12.25 5.08 14.32
C LEU A 351 -11.66 5.71 15.58
N LEU A 352 -12.50 5.96 16.58
CA LEU A 352 -12.06 6.38 17.91
C LEU A 352 -11.37 5.19 18.60
N VAL A 353 -10.09 5.35 18.95
CA VAL A 353 -9.26 4.31 19.55
C VAL A 353 -9.10 4.51 21.06
N ALA A 354 -9.03 5.77 21.50
CA ALA A 354 -8.97 6.14 22.91
C ALA A 354 -9.65 7.50 23.16
N GLY A 355 -10.10 7.72 24.39
CA GLY A 355 -10.82 8.94 24.78
C GLY A 355 -12.31 8.90 24.43
N SER A 356 -12.92 10.09 24.32
CA SER A 356 -14.34 10.24 24.06
C SER A 356 -14.62 11.26 22.95
N ILE A 357 -15.77 11.08 22.30
CA ILE A 357 -16.30 12.01 21.29
C ILE A 357 -17.70 12.47 21.71
N THR A 358 -18.04 13.70 21.36
CA THR A 358 -19.38 14.24 21.56
C THR A 358 -20.08 14.41 20.23
N THR A 359 -21.35 14.02 20.19
CA THR A 359 -22.16 14.06 18.96
C THR A 359 -23.31 15.02 19.15
N ILE A 360 -23.54 15.89 18.17
CA ILE A 360 -24.52 16.97 18.23
C ILE A 360 -25.39 16.92 16.96
N THR A 361 -26.70 17.07 17.14
CA THR A 361 -27.66 17.34 16.06
C THR A 361 -28.11 18.78 16.10
N HIS A 362 -28.24 19.38 14.92
CA HIS A 362 -29.03 20.58 14.68
C HIS A 362 -30.40 20.16 14.15
N SER A 363 -31.46 20.45 14.90
CA SER A 363 -32.84 20.32 14.40
C SER A 363 -33.24 21.58 13.64
N ALA A 364 -34.15 21.47 12.68
CA ALA A 364 -34.69 22.57 11.87
C ALA A 364 -35.28 23.74 12.69
N HIS A 365 -35.56 23.54 13.98
CA HIS A 365 -36.09 24.55 14.91
C HIS A 365 -35.00 25.23 15.75
N SER A 366 -33.79 25.40 15.20
CA SER A 366 -32.62 26.11 15.77
C SER A 366 -32.05 25.64 17.11
N ASN A 367 -32.57 24.57 17.73
CA ASN A 367 -32.00 24.03 18.97
C ASN A 367 -30.91 22.99 18.68
N THR A 368 -29.69 23.28 19.11
CA THR A 368 -28.58 22.33 19.18
C THR A 368 -28.82 21.34 20.31
N LYS A 369 -28.92 20.05 20.00
CA LYS A 369 -29.02 19.00 21.03
C LYS A 369 -27.75 18.16 21.01
N VAL A 370 -27.09 18.07 22.15
CA VAL A 370 -26.05 17.07 22.38
C VAL A 370 -26.75 15.71 22.48
N LEU A 371 -26.44 14.81 21.56
CA LEU A 371 -27.02 13.47 21.52
C LEU A 371 -26.37 12.54 22.52
N ASP A 372 -25.04 12.47 22.48
CA ASP A 372 -24.29 11.47 23.22
C ASP A 372 -22.82 11.85 23.37
N ILE A 373 -22.24 11.37 24.47
CA ILE A 373 -20.80 11.30 24.69
C ILE A 373 -20.43 9.82 24.58
N LEU A 374 -19.64 9.47 23.56
CA LEU A 374 -19.30 8.09 23.26
C LEU A 374 -17.84 7.83 23.60
N GLU A 375 -17.58 6.73 24.29
CA GLU A 375 -16.25 6.25 24.63
C GLU A 375 -15.75 5.23 23.61
N ALA A 376 -14.43 5.16 23.42
CA ALA A 376 -13.79 4.22 22.52
C ALA A 376 -14.11 2.73 22.84
N PRO A 377 -14.16 1.82 21.84
CA PRO A 377 -13.98 2.07 20.41
C PRO A 377 -15.30 2.43 19.70
N GLN A 378 -15.27 3.45 18.83
CA GLN A 378 -16.44 3.88 18.05
C GLN A 378 -16.07 4.24 16.63
N LEU A 379 -16.85 3.74 15.66
CA LEU A 379 -16.72 4.15 14.27
C LEU A 379 -17.58 5.39 13.99
N CYS A 380 -17.01 6.37 13.34
CA CYS A 380 -17.67 7.58 12.85
C CYS A 380 -17.58 7.63 11.32
N GLY A 381 -18.64 8.12 10.70
CA GLY A 381 -18.78 8.12 9.24
C GLY A 381 -19.31 6.79 8.68
N GLU A 382 -19.83 5.89 9.51
CA GLU A 382 -20.40 4.60 9.07
C GLU A 382 -21.58 4.75 8.09
N GLU A 383 -22.21 5.92 8.05
CA GLU A 383 -23.17 6.38 7.04
C GLU A 383 -22.61 6.27 5.61
N TYR A 384 -21.31 6.51 5.43
CA TYR A 384 -20.64 6.34 4.15
C TYR A 384 -20.66 4.89 3.67
N CYS A 385 -20.43 3.93 4.57
CA CYS A 385 -20.54 2.50 4.26
C CYS A 385 -21.97 2.09 3.90
N ALA A 386 -22.97 2.88 4.32
CA ALA A 386 -24.37 2.69 3.99
C ALA A 386 -24.79 3.36 2.66
N GLY A 387 -23.90 4.11 2.02
CA GLY A 387 -24.14 4.83 0.77
C GLY A 387 -24.54 6.30 0.94
N GLU A 388 -24.53 6.83 2.16
CA GLU A 388 -24.79 8.25 2.43
C GLU A 388 -23.51 9.08 2.22
N ARG A 389 -23.63 10.24 1.55
CA ARG A 389 -22.46 11.08 1.27
C ARG A 389 -22.22 12.18 2.30
N GLY A 390 -23.25 12.59 3.01
CA GLY A 390 -23.20 13.65 4.01
C GLY A 390 -23.29 13.08 5.42
N SER A 391 -22.63 13.72 6.37
CA SER A 391 -22.75 13.38 7.79
C SER A 391 -24.09 13.84 8.33
N SER A 392 -24.84 12.94 8.97
CA SER A 392 -26.10 13.24 9.65
C SER A 392 -25.89 14.02 10.94
N LEU A 393 -24.64 14.13 11.41
CA LEU A 393 -24.29 14.62 12.73
C LEU A 393 -22.99 15.41 12.78
N THR A 394 -22.95 16.35 13.72
CA THR A 394 -21.72 17.04 14.10
C THR A 394 -20.97 16.18 15.13
N VAL A 395 -19.70 15.85 14.86
CA VAL A 395 -18.83 15.07 15.73
C VAL A 395 -17.68 15.92 16.24
N LEU A 396 -17.49 15.95 17.55
CA LEU A 396 -16.45 16.70 18.22
C LEU A 396 -15.56 15.74 19.01
N ALA A 397 -14.26 15.78 18.76
CA ALA A 397 -13.27 15.11 19.60
C ALA A 397 -13.10 15.87 20.91
N MET A 398 -13.11 15.14 22.03
CA MET A 398 -12.79 15.71 23.33
C MET A 398 -11.27 15.73 23.56
N PRO A 399 -10.76 16.59 24.46
CA PRO A 399 -9.35 16.58 24.85
C PRO A 399 -8.89 15.17 25.26
N GLY A 400 -7.77 14.73 24.70
CA GLY A 400 -7.21 13.39 24.91
C GLY A 400 -7.76 12.29 23.99
N ALA A 401 -8.69 12.63 23.07
CA ALA A 401 -9.18 11.67 22.09
C ALA A 401 -8.11 11.31 21.05
N VAL A 402 -7.99 10.02 20.74
CA VAL A 402 -7.10 9.48 19.70
C VAL A 402 -7.95 8.80 18.64
N VAL A 403 -7.85 9.30 17.42
CA VAL A 403 -8.65 8.85 16.27
C VAL A 403 -7.73 8.23 15.22
N MET A 404 -8.08 7.05 14.76
CA MET A 404 -7.50 6.43 13.58
C MET A 404 -8.32 6.83 12.35
N VAL A 405 -7.66 7.45 11.38
CA VAL A 405 -8.29 7.91 10.15
C VAL A 405 -8.03 6.94 9.02
N MET A 406 -9.10 6.50 8.35
CA MET A 406 -9.08 5.58 7.23
C MET A 406 -9.44 6.34 5.94
N PRO A 407 -8.62 6.24 4.88
CA PRO A 407 -8.92 6.87 3.59
C PRO A 407 -10.05 6.12 2.86
N LEU A 408 -11.09 6.86 2.44
CA LEU A 408 -12.25 6.28 1.73
C LEU A 408 -11.89 5.55 0.43
N PRO A 409 -10.96 6.04 -0.42
CA PRO A 409 -10.64 5.37 -1.68
C PRO A 409 -10.18 3.91 -1.51
N LEU A 410 -9.47 3.61 -0.41
CA LEU A 410 -9.05 2.25 -0.10
C LEU A 410 -10.21 1.39 0.43
N VAL A 411 -11.11 1.99 1.20
CA VAL A 411 -12.32 1.32 1.68
C VAL A 411 -13.24 0.96 0.50
N ASP A 412 -13.42 1.89 -0.45
CA ASP A 412 -14.20 1.69 -1.66
C ASP A 412 -13.60 0.59 -2.54
N MET A 413 -12.28 0.65 -2.77
CA MET A 413 -11.54 -0.40 -3.47
C MET A 413 -11.79 -1.76 -2.82
N MET A 414 -11.72 -1.85 -1.48
CA MET A 414 -11.93 -3.11 -0.77
C MET A 414 -13.37 -3.62 -0.89
N ALA A 415 -14.36 -2.71 -0.81
CA ALA A 415 -15.78 -3.05 -0.96
C ALA A 415 -16.15 -3.50 -2.38
N LEU A 416 -15.46 -3.02 -3.41
CA LEU A 416 -15.69 -3.46 -4.79
C LEU A 416 -15.28 -4.93 -5.04
N TYR A 417 -14.26 -5.42 -4.33
CA TYR A 417 -13.73 -6.78 -4.50
C TYR A 417 -14.42 -7.84 -3.63
N GLN A 418 -15.23 -7.41 -2.65
CA GLN A 418 -16.15 -8.27 -1.92
C GLN A 418 -17.52 -7.60 -1.92
N PRO A 419 -18.45 -8.01 -2.81
CA PRO A 419 -19.81 -7.51 -2.74
C PRO A 419 -20.40 -7.95 -1.39
N MET A 420 -20.45 -7.00 -0.45
CA MET A 420 -21.25 -7.13 0.75
C MET A 420 -22.70 -7.37 0.31
N ASP A 421 -23.44 -8.14 1.09
CA ASP A 421 -24.85 -8.42 0.81
C ASP A 421 -25.68 -7.13 1.00
N MET A 422 -25.73 -6.29 -0.04
CA MET A 422 -26.42 -4.99 -0.09
C MET A 422 -27.93 -5.12 0.09
N SER A 423 -28.46 -6.35 0.15
CA SER A 423 -29.86 -6.62 0.49
C SER A 423 -30.20 -6.29 1.95
N ARG A 424 -29.18 -6.17 2.83
CA ARG A 424 -29.35 -5.76 4.23
C ARG A 424 -29.11 -4.25 4.37
N PRO A 425 -29.93 -3.53 5.16
CA PRO A 425 -29.64 -2.13 5.48
C PRO A 425 -28.25 -2.03 6.12
N TYR A 426 -27.49 -0.99 5.76
CA TYR A 426 -26.09 -0.80 6.17
C TYR A 426 -25.12 -1.89 5.70
N GLY A 427 -25.42 -2.60 4.60
CA GLY A 427 -24.56 -3.69 4.10
C GLY A 427 -24.43 -4.87 5.08
N GLY A 428 -25.42 -5.06 5.97
CA GLY A 428 -25.38 -6.07 7.01
C GLY A 428 -24.80 -5.60 8.35
N LEU A 429 -24.43 -4.33 8.48
CA LEU A 429 -24.04 -3.74 9.76
C LEU A 429 -25.24 -3.62 10.70
N CYS A 430 -25.05 -4.05 11.95
CA CYS A 430 -25.90 -3.60 13.03
C CYS A 430 -25.65 -2.09 13.21
N PRO A 431 -26.67 -1.22 13.04
CA PRO A 431 -26.49 0.22 13.24
C PRO A 431 -25.94 0.47 14.64
N SER A 432 -24.95 1.36 14.75
CA SER A 432 -24.40 1.73 16.05
C SER A 432 -25.51 2.21 17.00
N PRO A 433 -25.32 2.13 18.33
CA PRO A 433 -26.27 2.70 19.28
C PRO A 433 -26.66 4.15 18.95
N ARG A 434 -25.69 4.91 18.41
CA ARG A 434 -25.84 6.27 17.91
C ARG A 434 -26.81 6.37 16.73
N MET A 435 -26.60 5.57 15.67
CA MET A 435 -27.51 5.51 14.51
C MET A 435 -28.91 5.07 14.91
N ARG A 436 -29.05 4.08 15.79
CA ARG A 436 -30.36 3.65 16.30
C ARG A 436 -31.10 4.78 17.01
N ARG A 437 -30.42 5.59 17.80
CA ARG A 437 -31.01 6.76 18.47
C ARG A 437 -31.40 7.85 17.48
N LEU A 438 -30.60 8.09 16.45
CA LEU A 438 -30.93 9.03 15.39
C LEU A 438 -32.21 8.62 14.66
N HIS A 439 -32.30 7.35 14.28
CA HIS A 439 -33.50 6.76 13.69
C HIS A 439 -34.73 6.88 14.61
N THR A 440 -34.56 6.70 15.92
CA THR A 440 -35.69 6.95 16.85
C THR A 440 -36.08 8.42 16.91
N LEU A 441 -35.14 9.36 16.83
CA LEU A 441 -35.43 10.79 16.85
C LEU A 441 -36.12 11.25 15.56
N ASP A 442 -35.67 10.78 14.40
CA ASP A 442 -36.31 11.06 13.12
C ASP A 442 -37.70 10.45 13.07
N ARG A 443 -37.89 9.21 13.58
CA ARG A 443 -39.24 8.62 13.72
C ARG A 443 -40.14 9.42 14.65
N VAL A 444 -39.64 9.91 15.78
CA VAL A 444 -40.42 10.74 16.70
C VAL A 444 -40.77 12.09 16.06
N GLN A 445 -39.85 12.70 15.31
CA GLN A 445 -40.11 13.92 14.56
C GLN A 445 -41.13 13.69 13.44
N ASP A 446 -41.04 12.59 12.68
CA ASP A 446 -42.02 12.23 11.65
C ASP A 446 -43.41 11.97 12.23
N VAL A 447 -43.50 11.34 13.40
CA VAL A 447 -44.78 11.12 14.11
C VAL A 447 -45.37 12.45 14.61
N LEU A 448 -44.55 13.35 15.17
CA LEU A 448 -44.98 14.70 15.57
C LEU A 448 -45.38 15.56 14.37
N TYR A 449 -44.67 15.43 13.25
CA TYR A 449 -44.94 16.17 12.01
C TYR A 449 -46.20 15.64 11.32
N ARG A 450 -46.43 14.33 11.29
CA ARG A 450 -47.71 13.74 10.86
C ARG A 450 -48.84 14.15 11.78
N GLY A 451 -48.65 14.12 13.09
CA GLY A 451 -49.65 14.54 14.07
C GLY A 451 -50.06 16.01 13.93
N THR A 452 -49.09 16.91 13.69
CA THR A 452 -49.38 18.33 13.42
C THR A 452 -50.01 18.56 12.05
N ARG A 453 -49.65 17.79 11.02
CA ARG A 453 -50.28 17.86 9.69
C ARG A 453 -51.70 17.30 9.69
N GLU A 454 -51.96 16.25 10.45
CA GLU A 454 -53.29 15.69 10.69
C GLU A 454 -54.15 16.62 11.56
N ALA A 455 -53.56 17.25 12.59
CA ALA A 455 -54.23 18.27 13.39
C ALA A 455 -54.60 19.50 12.54
N LYS A 456 -53.70 19.94 11.64
CA LYS A 456 -53.95 21.04 10.70
C LYS A 456 -55.03 20.70 9.65
N LYS A 457 -55.02 19.47 9.12
CA LYS A 457 -56.11 18.95 8.27
C LYS A 457 -57.45 18.85 9.01
N ARG A 458 -57.45 18.48 10.30
CA ARG A 458 -58.66 18.45 11.13
C ARG A 458 -59.20 19.85 11.44
N SER A 459 -58.32 20.85 11.65
CA SER A 459 -58.75 22.24 11.85
C SER A 459 -59.26 22.89 10.57
N GLU A 460 -58.69 22.56 9.41
CA GLU A 460 -59.16 23.07 8.10
C GLU A 460 -60.51 22.45 7.68
N ASN A 461 -60.79 21.20 8.08
CA ASN A 461 -62.07 20.55 7.81
C ASN A 461 -63.17 20.86 8.86
N ALA A 462 -62.83 21.50 9.98
CA ALA A 462 -63.78 21.82 11.06
C ALA A 462 -64.54 23.15 10.85
N PHE A 463 -64.16 23.95 9.84
CA PHE A 463 -64.86 25.18 9.47
C PHE A 463 -65.43 25.06 8.04
N PRO A 464 -66.70 24.64 7.87
CA PRO A 464 -67.39 24.86 6.61
C PRO A 464 -67.63 26.36 6.44
N SER A 465 -67.10 26.92 5.34
CA SER A 465 -67.26 28.32 4.96
C SER A 465 -68.73 28.69 4.79
N THR A 466 -69.32 29.37 5.78
CA THR A 466 -70.63 30.02 5.66
C THR A 466 -70.45 31.51 5.42
N HIS A 467 -70.01 31.90 4.22
CA HIS A 467 -70.18 33.27 3.75
C HIS A 467 -71.60 33.44 3.20
N LYS A 468 -72.52 33.94 4.02
CA LYS A 468 -73.69 34.70 3.54
C LYS A 468 -73.29 36.18 3.46
N PRO A 469 -73.42 36.86 2.31
CA PRO A 469 -73.15 38.29 2.22
C PRO A 469 -74.35 39.07 2.79
N VAL A 470 -74.08 39.95 3.76
CA VAL A 470 -75.03 40.95 4.25
C VAL A 470 -74.85 42.23 3.44
N SER A 471 -75.88 42.64 2.71
CA SER A 471 -75.96 43.92 2.03
C SER A 471 -76.32 45.04 3.03
N MET A 472 -75.55 46.12 3.07
CA MET A 472 -76.00 47.40 3.65
C MET A 472 -75.99 48.48 2.55
N PRO A 473 -77.11 49.20 2.35
CA PRO A 473 -77.13 50.39 1.52
C PRO A 473 -77.10 51.68 2.36
N PHE A 474 -76.54 52.72 1.75
CA PHE A 474 -76.58 54.16 2.10
C PHE A 474 -75.67 54.67 3.23
N LEU A 475 -74.71 55.53 2.85
CA LEU A 475 -74.86 56.98 3.02
C LEU A 475 -73.84 57.74 2.16
N ASN A 476 -74.38 58.61 1.31
CA ASN A 476 -73.67 59.67 0.59
C ASN A 476 -73.16 60.74 1.56
N ALA A 477 -71.95 61.24 1.33
CA ALA A 477 -71.61 62.65 1.14
C ALA A 477 -70.18 62.76 0.62
#